data_AF-A0A960QWX8-F1
#
_entry.id   AF-A0A960QWX8-F1
#
_cell.length_a   1.000
_cell.length_b   1.000
_cell.length_c   1.000
_cell.angle_alpha   90.00
_cell.angle_beta   90.00
_cell.angle_gamma   90.00
#
_symmetry.space_group_name_H-M   'P 1'
#
loop_
_entity.id
_entity.type
_entity.pdbx_description
1 polymer ?
#
loop_
_entity_poly.entity_id
_entity_poly.type
_entity_poly.pdbx_seq_one_letter_code
_entity_poly.pdbx_strand_id
1 'polypeptide(L)'
;MSSAETETPPKSRPGRTKGEVKVWLTAMGLATGLIMIIGLLALIAWNGISVFWPKVVHEFTIAEADGKTSIIAGELVKTQMRRSTDGSGEKEEIQIFVGNKDSYGLGFRFLDAESIKERAEPTGLIVAERMEYGDAIFYPVTLELAGGKTIPAEDASFETELRRLIAEVNDRRDEILHVEKTEIG
;
A
#
# COMPACT_ATOMS: atom_id res chain seq x y z
N MET A 1 61.23 38.47 66.60
CA MET A 1 61.01 38.10 65.18
C MET A 1 61.36 36.64 65.01
N SER A 2 60.38 35.76 64.84
CA SER A 2 60.53 34.55 64.04
C SER A 2 59.12 34.09 63.67
N SER A 3 58.85 34.08 62.38
CA SER A 3 57.54 34.02 61.77
C SER A 3 56.87 32.66 61.96
N ALA A 4 55.57 32.66 62.19
CA ALA A 4 54.73 31.47 62.12
C ALA A 4 54.54 31.09 60.65
N GLU A 5 54.94 29.88 60.28
CA GLU A 5 54.75 29.31 58.95
C GLU A 5 53.36 28.67 58.88
N THR A 6 52.43 29.31 58.17
CA THR A 6 51.11 28.75 57.86
C THR A 6 51.22 27.75 56.72
N GLU A 7 51.23 26.45 57.06
CA GLU A 7 51.09 25.38 56.06
C GLU A 7 49.65 25.37 55.52
N THR A 8 49.48 25.68 54.23
CA THR A 8 48.23 25.44 53.49
C THR A 8 48.03 23.95 53.24
N PRO A 9 46.84 23.38 53.51
CA PRO A 9 46.60 21.96 53.31
C PRO A 9 46.60 21.58 51.81
N PRO A 10 47.04 20.35 51.46
CA PRO A 10 47.12 19.90 50.08
C PRO A 10 45.72 19.77 49.46
N LYS A 11 45.51 20.39 48.29
CA LYS A 11 44.29 20.29 47.50
C LYS A 11 44.09 18.84 47.04
N SER A 12 43.12 18.13 47.62
CA SER A 12 42.77 16.75 47.23
C SER A 12 42.32 16.71 45.77
N ARG A 13 43.03 15.96 44.93
CA ARG A 13 42.58 15.68 43.55
C ARG A 13 41.34 14.77 43.63
N PRO A 14 40.24 15.08 42.94
CA PRO A 14 39.08 14.20 42.95
C PRO A 14 39.48 12.85 42.36
N GLY A 15 39.44 11.81 43.19
CA GLY A 15 39.71 10.44 42.76
C GLY A 15 38.61 9.95 41.82
N ARG A 16 39.00 9.40 40.68
CA ARG A 16 38.08 8.83 39.68
C ARG A 16 37.11 7.85 40.35
N THR A 17 35.81 8.15 40.29
CA THR A 17 34.76 7.39 40.96
C THR A 17 34.73 5.95 40.44
N LYS A 18 34.97 4.98 41.32
CA LYS A 18 34.97 3.56 40.97
C LYS A 18 33.57 3.15 40.49
N GLY A 19 33.44 2.76 39.23
CA GLY A 19 32.17 2.33 38.62
C GLY A 19 31.77 3.10 37.36
N GLU A 20 32.38 4.26 37.11
CA GLU A 20 32.10 5.10 35.94
C GLU A 20 32.23 4.34 34.61
N VAL A 21 33.27 3.50 34.47
CA VAL A 21 33.48 2.66 33.27
C VAL A 21 32.35 1.66 33.06
N LYS A 22 31.80 1.09 34.14
CA LYS A 22 30.70 0.11 34.04
C LYS A 22 29.41 0.79 33.59
N VAL A 23 29.13 2.00 34.11
CA VAL A 23 27.97 2.81 33.70
C VAL A 23 28.08 3.20 32.23
N TRP A 24 29.26 3.67 31.79
CA TRP A 24 29.51 3.96 30.38
C TRP A 24 29.31 2.73 29.48
N LEU A 25 29.81 1.57 29.89
CA LEU A 25 29.64 0.32 29.13
C LEU A 25 28.15 -0.05 29.00
N THR A 26 27.37 0.03 30.08
CA THR A 26 25.93 -0.25 30.05
C THR A 26 25.15 0.77 29.22
N ALA A 27 25.52 2.05 29.30
CA ALA A 27 24.90 3.11 28.50
C ALA A 27 25.22 2.95 27.01
N MET A 28 26.45 2.57 26.66
CA MET A 28 26.82 2.24 25.28
C MET A 28 26.06 1.01 24.77
N GLY A 29 25.93 -0.03 25.59
CA GLY A 29 25.13 -1.22 25.25
C GLY A 29 23.66 -0.88 25.00
N LEU A 30 23.05 -0.09 25.88
CA LEU A 30 21.67 0.38 25.72
C LEU A 30 21.51 1.26 24.47
N ALA A 31 22.41 2.22 24.25
CA ALA A 31 22.39 3.09 23.08
C ALA A 31 22.51 2.28 21.78
N THR A 32 23.40 1.28 21.75
CA THR A 32 23.57 0.39 20.60
C THR A 32 22.32 -0.43 20.36
N GLY A 33 21.73 -1.01 21.41
CA GLY A 33 20.49 -1.76 21.32
C GLY A 33 19.33 -0.90 20.79
N LEU A 34 19.21 0.34 21.26
CA LEU A 34 18.19 1.28 20.78
C LEU A 34 18.40 1.64 19.30
N ILE A 35 19.64 1.87 18.87
CA ILE A 35 19.97 2.10 17.46
C ILE A 35 19.58 0.90 16.60
N MET A 36 19.85 -0.33 17.06
CA MET A 36 19.45 -1.54 16.33
C MET A 36 17.93 -1.67 16.20
N ILE A 37 17.17 -1.40 17.26
CA ILE A 37 15.70 -1.43 17.24
C ILE A 37 15.16 -0.37 16.28
N ILE A 38 15.63 0.87 16.39
CA ILE A 38 15.21 1.96 15.50
C ILE A 38 15.57 1.64 14.04
N GLY A 39 16.77 1.12 13.80
CA GLY A 39 17.22 0.71 12.47
C GLY A 39 16.35 -0.39 11.87
N LEU A 40 15.99 -1.40 12.67
CA LEU A 40 15.08 -2.46 12.24
C LEU A 40 13.67 -1.92 11.93
N LEU A 41 13.12 -1.08 12.81
CA LEU A 41 11.80 -0.45 12.58
C LEU A 41 11.81 0.43 11.33
N ALA A 42 12.87 1.20 11.10
CA ALA A 42 13.04 2.03 9.91
C ALA A 42 13.12 1.17 8.64
N LEU A 43 13.85 0.06 8.67
CA LEU A 43 13.93 -0.88 7.55
C LEU A 43 12.55 -1.48 7.23
N ILE A 44 11.80 -1.90 8.25
CA ILE A 44 10.45 -2.44 8.07
C ILE A 44 9.53 -1.37 7.50
N ALA A 45 9.53 -0.15 8.06
CA ALA A 45 8.71 0.95 7.59
C ALA A 45 9.01 1.31 6.13
N TRP A 46 10.29 1.40 5.77
CA TRP A 46 10.72 1.72 4.40
C TRP A 46 10.25 0.67 3.39
N ASN A 47 10.35 -0.61 3.72
CA ASN A 47 9.89 -1.69 2.85
C ASN A 47 8.36 -1.83 2.83
N GLY A 48 7.68 -1.48 3.94
CA GLY A 48 6.23 -1.61 4.07
C GLY A 48 5.43 -0.48 3.43
N ILE A 49 5.92 0.77 3.47
CA ILE A 49 5.17 1.95 2.99
C ILE A 49 4.72 1.82 1.54
N SER A 50 5.57 1.24 0.68
CA SER A 50 5.25 1.02 -0.73
C SER A 50 4.06 0.08 -0.95
N VAL A 51 3.76 -0.83 -0.02
CA VAL A 51 2.66 -1.80 -0.14
C VAL A 51 1.31 -1.14 0.14
N PHE A 52 1.28 -0.10 0.98
CA PHE A 52 0.05 0.61 1.34
C PHE A 52 -0.35 1.68 0.33
N TRP A 53 0.52 2.02 -0.63
CA TRP A 53 0.19 3.03 -1.63
C TRP A 53 -0.62 2.42 -2.76
N PRO A 54 -1.77 3.01 -3.12
CA PRO A 54 -2.54 2.55 -4.27
C PRO A 54 -1.69 2.70 -5.52
N LYS A 55 -1.53 1.62 -6.26
CA LYS A 55 -0.82 1.67 -7.54
C LYS A 55 -1.74 2.19 -8.63
N VAL A 56 -1.12 2.75 -9.65
CA VAL A 56 -1.84 3.28 -10.80
C VAL A 56 -2.43 2.11 -11.60
N VAL A 57 -3.71 2.25 -11.95
CA VAL A 57 -4.38 1.33 -12.87
C VAL A 57 -4.15 1.84 -14.28
N HIS A 58 -3.70 0.95 -15.15
CA HIS A 58 -3.47 1.24 -16.55
C HIS A 58 -4.51 0.53 -17.41
N GLU A 59 -4.86 1.16 -18.53
CA GLU A 59 -5.60 0.52 -19.60
C GLU A 59 -4.62 0.00 -20.66
N PHE A 60 -4.76 -1.28 -21.00
CA PHE A 60 -3.93 -1.99 -21.95
C PHE A 60 -4.75 -2.34 -23.19
N THR A 61 -4.29 -1.88 -24.35
CA THR A 61 -4.83 -2.25 -25.66
C THR A 61 -3.98 -3.38 -26.23
N ILE A 62 -4.56 -4.56 -26.40
CA ILE A 62 -3.84 -5.80 -26.71
C ILE A 62 -4.21 -6.32 -28.10
N ALA A 63 -3.20 -6.73 -28.87
CA ALA A 63 -3.37 -7.49 -30.10
C ALA A 63 -3.64 -8.97 -29.77
N GLU A 64 -4.86 -9.45 -30.00
CA GLU A 64 -5.17 -10.87 -29.86
C GLU A 64 -4.66 -11.64 -31.10
N ALA A 65 -4.40 -12.94 -30.93
CA ALA A 65 -3.90 -13.80 -32.02
C ALA A 65 -4.89 -13.94 -33.19
N ASP A 66 -6.18 -13.68 -32.96
CA ASP A 66 -7.22 -13.67 -34.00
C ASP A 66 -7.27 -12.34 -34.80
N GLY A 67 -6.35 -11.42 -34.53
CA GLY A 67 -6.27 -10.11 -35.16
C GLY A 67 -7.19 -9.05 -34.54
N LYS A 68 -8.03 -9.40 -33.55
CA LYS A 68 -8.84 -8.44 -32.82
C LYS A 68 -7.99 -7.65 -31.84
N THR A 69 -8.55 -6.53 -31.40
CA THR A 69 -7.95 -5.72 -30.34
C THR A 69 -8.86 -5.80 -29.12
N SER A 70 -8.31 -6.19 -27.97
CA SER A 70 -9.01 -6.21 -26.69
C SER A 70 -8.48 -5.10 -25.78
N ILE A 71 -9.37 -4.50 -24.98
CA ILE A 71 -9.01 -3.47 -24.00
C ILE A 71 -9.21 -4.07 -22.62
N ILE A 72 -8.18 -3.97 -21.78
CA ILE A 72 -8.19 -4.51 -20.41
C ILE A 72 -7.60 -3.47 -19.47
N ALA A 73 -8.33 -3.11 -18.44
CA ALA A 73 -7.82 -2.28 -17.35
C ALA A 73 -7.27 -3.15 -16.22
N GLY A 74 -6.15 -2.73 -15.63
CA GLY A 74 -5.57 -3.43 -14.48
C GLY A 74 -4.36 -2.73 -13.88
N GLU A 75 -4.07 -3.05 -12.62
CA GLU A 75 -2.84 -2.61 -11.96
C GLU A 75 -1.65 -3.43 -12.48
N LEU A 76 -0.54 -2.75 -12.81
CA LEU A 76 0.70 -3.44 -13.14
C LEU A 76 1.35 -3.99 -11.86
N VAL A 77 1.40 -5.33 -11.76
CA VAL A 77 1.91 -6.02 -10.57
C VAL A 77 3.40 -6.27 -10.71
N LYS A 78 3.80 -6.88 -11.84
CA LYS A 78 5.17 -7.32 -12.08
C LYS A 78 5.42 -7.49 -13.58
N THR A 79 6.64 -7.19 -14.00
CA THR A 79 7.19 -7.62 -15.29
C THR A 79 8.19 -8.73 -15.07
N GLN A 80 8.11 -9.80 -15.87
CA GLN A 80 8.99 -10.96 -15.76
C GLN A 80 9.40 -11.52 -17.11
N MET A 81 10.57 -12.14 -17.16
CA MET A 81 11.02 -12.88 -18.34
C MET A 81 10.55 -14.33 -18.25
N ARG A 82 9.78 -14.77 -19.24
CA ARG A 82 9.32 -16.15 -19.39
C ARG A 82 10.07 -16.80 -20.55
N ARG A 83 10.58 -18.02 -20.34
CA ARG A 83 11.13 -18.81 -21.44
C ARG A 83 10.00 -19.17 -22.40
N SER A 84 10.18 -18.83 -23.67
CA SER A 84 9.18 -19.11 -24.70
C SER A 84 9.11 -20.61 -24.99
N THR A 85 7.90 -21.12 -25.18
CA THR A 85 7.61 -22.54 -25.46
C THR A 85 7.96 -22.93 -26.91
N ASP A 86 8.05 -21.95 -27.81
CA ASP A 86 8.42 -22.11 -29.23
C ASP A 86 9.94 -22.13 -29.47
N GLY A 87 10.77 -22.01 -28.42
CA GLY A 87 12.22 -21.97 -28.54
C GLY A 87 12.81 -20.65 -29.04
N SER A 88 11.99 -19.60 -29.20
CA SER A 88 12.44 -18.28 -29.68
C SER A 88 13.26 -17.46 -28.67
N GLY A 89 13.45 -17.96 -27.45
CA GLY A 89 14.24 -17.30 -26.39
C GLY A 89 13.40 -16.92 -25.17
N GLU A 90 13.80 -15.86 -24.48
CA GLU A 90 13.03 -15.27 -23.36
C GLU A 90 12.10 -14.18 -23.89
N LYS A 91 10.84 -14.23 -23.46
CA LYS A 91 9.82 -13.22 -23.77
C LYS A 91 9.45 -12.47 -22.50
N GLU A 92 9.26 -11.17 -22.64
CA GLU A 92 8.80 -10.33 -21.54
C GLU A 92 7.28 -10.48 -21.38
N GLU A 93 6.86 -10.76 -20.15
CA GLU A 93 5.48 -10.96 -19.75
C GLU A 93 5.14 -10.01 -18.60
N ILE A 94 4.01 -9.33 -18.72
CA ILE A 94 3.51 -8.40 -17.72
C ILE A 94 2.32 -9.05 -17.02
N GLN A 95 2.43 -9.19 -15.70
CA GLN A 95 1.34 -9.60 -14.84
C GLN A 95 0.56 -8.36 -14.42
N ILE A 96 -0.73 -8.34 -14.76
CA ILE A 96 -1.67 -7.31 -14.33
C ILE A 96 -2.72 -7.89 -13.39
N PHE A 97 -3.12 -7.10 -12.40
CA PHE A 97 -4.27 -7.38 -11.55
C PHE A 97 -5.49 -6.69 -12.17
N VAL A 98 -6.42 -7.50 -12.68
CA VAL A 98 -7.60 -7.02 -13.44
C VAL A 98 -8.82 -6.80 -12.56
N GLY A 99 -8.78 -7.24 -11.29
CA GLY A 99 -9.97 -7.26 -10.44
C GLY A 99 -11.11 -8.08 -11.05
N ASN A 100 -12.35 -7.75 -10.71
CA ASN A 100 -13.58 -8.28 -11.34
C ASN A 100 -13.56 -9.82 -11.50
N LYS A 101 -13.16 -10.53 -10.44
CA LYS A 101 -13.00 -12.00 -10.44
C LYS A 101 -14.28 -12.72 -10.85
N ASP A 102 -15.43 -12.14 -10.57
CA ASP A 102 -16.77 -12.56 -10.99
C ASP A 102 -16.96 -12.55 -12.51
N SER A 103 -16.40 -11.56 -13.22
CA SER A 103 -16.50 -11.45 -14.68
C SER A 103 -15.42 -12.24 -15.42
N TYR A 104 -14.18 -12.21 -14.93
CA TYR A 104 -13.03 -12.82 -15.61
C TYR A 104 -12.66 -14.21 -15.09
N GLY A 105 -13.24 -14.66 -13.98
CA GLY A 105 -12.91 -15.92 -13.28
C GLY A 105 -11.56 -15.91 -12.55
N LEU A 106 -10.63 -15.03 -12.95
CA LEU A 106 -9.29 -14.88 -12.43
C LEU A 106 -9.02 -13.40 -12.11
N GLY A 107 -8.37 -13.12 -10.97
CA GLY A 107 -8.00 -11.74 -10.60
C GLY A 107 -6.70 -11.23 -11.24
N PHE A 108 -5.91 -12.12 -11.83
CA PHE A 108 -4.66 -11.78 -12.51
C PHE A 108 -4.68 -12.26 -13.95
N ARG A 109 -4.09 -11.47 -14.84
CA ARG A 109 -3.86 -11.84 -16.24
C ARG A 109 -2.41 -11.59 -16.60
N PHE A 110 -1.84 -12.52 -17.36
CA PHE A 110 -0.51 -12.39 -17.92
C PHE A 110 -0.64 -11.95 -19.38
N LEU A 111 0.07 -10.88 -19.74
CA LEU A 111 0.07 -10.31 -21.07
C LEU A 111 1.49 -10.41 -21.63
N ASP A 112 1.64 -10.93 -22.85
CA ASP A 112 2.93 -10.87 -23.54
C ASP A 112 3.20 -9.41 -23.92
N ALA A 113 4.36 -8.86 -23.54
CA ALA A 113 4.66 -7.44 -23.72
C ALA A 113 4.63 -7.02 -25.20
N GLU A 114 5.00 -7.92 -26.11
CA GLU A 114 4.97 -7.72 -27.56
C GLU A 114 3.54 -7.56 -28.11
N SER A 115 2.53 -8.09 -27.41
CA SER A 115 1.11 -7.98 -27.82
C SER A 115 0.48 -6.64 -27.41
N ILE A 116 1.11 -5.88 -26.52
CA ILE A 116 0.57 -4.62 -26.00
C ILE A 116 0.82 -3.53 -27.04
N LYS A 117 -0.26 -3.02 -27.64
CA LYS A 117 -0.21 -1.92 -28.61
C LYS A 117 -0.11 -0.56 -27.92
N GLU A 118 -0.81 -0.40 -26.81
CA GLU A 118 -0.90 0.86 -26.08
C GLU A 118 -1.09 0.60 -24.58
N ARG A 119 -0.51 1.49 -23.77
CA ARG A 119 -0.73 1.59 -22.34
C ARG A 119 -1.13 3.03 -22.01
N ALA A 120 -2.34 3.21 -21.52
CA ALA A 120 -2.88 4.51 -21.14
C ALA A 120 -3.16 4.58 -19.63
N GLU A 121 -3.15 5.79 -19.08
CA GLU A 121 -3.67 6.10 -17.75
C GLU A 121 -4.99 6.86 -17.94
N PRO A 122 -6.13 6.14 -18.07
CA PRO A 122 -7.38 6.78 -18.43
C PRO A 122 -7.91 7.66 -17.29
N THR A 123 -8.54 8.77 -17.68
CA THR A 123 -9.35 9.56 -16.75
C THR A 123 -10.76 8.97 -16.66
N GLY A 124 -11.33 8.92 -15.46
CA GLY A 124 -12.69 8.40 -15.24
C GLY A 124 -12.80 6.91 -14.90
N LEU A 125 -11.68 6.18 -14.86
CA LEU A 125 -11.66 4.81 -14.37
C LEU A 125 -11.78 4.81 -12.83
N ILE A 126 -12.68 3.98 -12.29
CA ILE A 126 -12.91 3.83 -10.86
C ILE A 126 -12.43 2.46 -10.40
N VAL A 127 -11.72 2.46 -9.27
CA VAL A 127 -11.43 1.25 -8.48
C VAL A 127 -12.32 1.29 -7.25
N ALA A 128 -13.23 0.34 -7.12
CA ALA A 128 -14.09 0.19 -5.95
C ALA A 128 -13.84 -1.15 -5.27
N GLU A 129 -13.58 -1.12 -3.97
CA GLU A 129 -13.56 -2.33 -3.15
C GLU A 129 -15.00 -2.81 -2.93
N ARG A 130 -15.26 -4.08 -3.22
CA ARG A 130 -16.56 -4.70 -2.97
C ARG A 130 -16.47 -5.67 -1.80
N MET A 131 -17.61 -5.83 -1.12
CA MET A 131 -17.76 -6.78 -0.02
C MET A 131 -17.50 -8.24 -0.43
N GLU A 132 -17.85 -8.56 -1.67
CA GLU A 132 -17.61 -9.87 -2.27
C GLU A 132 -16.70 -9.71 -3.47
N TYR A 133 -15.83 -10.70 -3.68
CA TYR A 133 -14.95 -10.77 -4.85
C TYR A 133 -13.91 -9.64 -5.00
N GLY A 134 -13.70 -8.82 -3.97
CA GLY A 134 -12.66 -7.79 -3.90
C GLY A 134 -12.86 -6.66 -4.90
N ASP A 135 -11.75 -6.08 -5.37
CA ASP A 135 -11.74 -4.90 -6.22
C ASP A 135 -12.49 -5.08 -7.55
N ALA A 136 -13.26 -4.06 -7.90
CA ALA A 136 -13.86 -3.85 -9.21
C ALA A 136 -13.23 -2.62 -9.87
N ILE A 137 -12.71 -2.82 -11.07
CA ILE A 137 -12.14 -1.79 -11.94
C ILE A 137 -13.12 -1.57 -13.08
N PHE A 138 -13.68 -0.37 -13.20
CA PHE A 138 -14.72 -0.10 -14.18
C PHE A 138 -14.84 1.37 -14.55
N TYR A 139 -15.44 1.62 -15.71
CA TYR A 139 -15.98 2.93 -16.06
C TYR A 139 -17.41 3.03 -15.53
N PRO A 140 -17.73 4.07 -14.74
CA PRO A 140 -19.11 4.28 -14.32
C PRO A 140 -19.98 4.56 -15.55
N VAL A 141 -21.21 4.03 -15.54
CA VAL A 141 -22.19 4.29 -16.60
C VAL A 141 -23.37 5.06 -16.03
N THR A 142 -24.04 4.51 -15.01
CA THR A 142 -25.24 5.09 -14.41
C THR A 142 -25.36 4.64 -12.96
N LEU A 143 -25.82 5.52 -12.06
CA LEU A 143 -26.35 5.14 -10.75
C LEU A 143 -27.84 4.87 -10.85
N GLU A 144 -28.28 3.72 -10.34
CA GLU A 144 -29.68 3.38 -10.19
C GLU A 144 -30.09 3.55 -8.73
N LEU A 145 -31.04 4.45 -8.47
CA LEU A 145 -31.52 4.78 -7.13
C LEU A 145 -32.86 4.09 -6.86
N ALA A 146 -33.18 3.97 -5.57
CA ALA A 146 -34.50 3.53 -5.14
C ALA A 146 -35.62 4.37 -5.78
N GLY A 147 -36.69 3.70 -6.21
CA GLY A 147 -37.80 4.34 -6.92
C GLY A 147 -37.58 4.55 -8.41
N GLY A 148 -36.52 3.97 -9.00
CA GLY A 148 -36.29 3.97 -10.45
C GLY A 148 -35.68 5.25 -11.00
N LYS A 149 -35.21 6.16 -10.13
CA LYS A 149 -34.44 7.33 -10.54
C LYS A 149 -33.04 6.89 -10.97
N THR A 150 -32.55 7.43 -12.08
CA THR A 150 -31.19 7.17 -12.56
C THR A 150 -30.38 8.46 -12.65
N ILE A 151 -29.07 8.37 -12.42
CA ILE A 151 -28.12 9.47 -12.58
C ILE A 151 -26.97 8.98 -13.47
N PRO A 152 -26.84 9.47 -14.72
CA PRO A 152 -25.73 9.12 -15.59
C PRO A 152 -24.36 9.51 -15.01
N ALA A 153 -23.31 8.81 -15.39
CA ALA A 153 -21.94 9.09 -14.94
C ALA A 153 -21.45 10.50 -15.34
N GLU A 154 -21.98 11.05 -16.43
CA GLU A 154 -21.62 12.39 -16.90
C GLU A 154 -22.33 13.52 -16.14
N ASP A 155 -23.31 13.20 -15.28
CA ASP A 155 -24.04 14.20 -14.50
C ASP A 155 -23.17 14.79 -13.39
N ALA A 156 -23.21 16.12 -13.21
CA ALA A 156 -22.41 16.82 -12.21
C ALA A 156 -22.69 16.37 -10.76
N SER A 157 -23.87 15.81 -10.50
CA SER A 157 -24.27 15.29 -9.19
C SER A 157 -23.81 13.85 -8.93
N PHE A 158 -23.33 13.12 -9.95
CA PHE A 158 -22.97 11.71 -9.88
C PHE A 158 -22.01 11.41 -8.73
N GLU A 159 -20.87 12.12 -8.68
CA GLU A 159 -19.84 11.83 -7.68
C GLU A 159 -20.31 12.13 -6.26
N THR A 160 -21.08 13.21 -6.10
CA THR A 160 -21.62 13.60 -4.78
C THR A 160 -22.62 12.56 -4.29
N GLU A 161 -23.52 12.10 -5.17
CA GLU A 161 -24.52 11.10 -4.81
C GLU A 161 -23.91 9.73 -4.58
N LEU A 162 -22.94 9.30 -5.39
CA LEU A 162 -22.21 8.05 -5.18
C LEU A 162 -21.53 8.03 -3.81
N ARG A 163 -20.81 9.10 -3.44
CA ARG A 163 -20.16 9.22 -2.12
C ARG A 163 -21.18 9.19 -0.97
N ARG A 164 -22.32 9.86 -1.14
CA ARG A 164 -23.41 9.86 -0.16
C ARG A 164 -23.97 8.45 0.06
N LEU A 165 -24.21 7.71 -1.02
CA LEU A 165 -24.73 6.33 -0.97
C LEU A 165 -23.72 5.37 -0.31
N ILE A 166 -22.44 5.49 -0.65
CA ILE A 166 -21.38 4.67 -0.03
C ILE A 166 -21.33 4.92 1.48
N ALA A 167 -21.36 6.19 1.91
CA ALA A 167 -21.38 6.54 3.33
C ALA A 167 -22.61 5.94 4.03
N GLU A 168 -23.80 6.09 3.45
CA GLU A 168 -25.04 5.52 4.00
C GLU A 168 -24.96 4.00 4.17
N VAL A 169 -24.40 3.28 3.19
CA VAL A 169 -24.23 1.81 3.26
C VAL A 169 -23.22 1.42 4.34
N ASN A 170 -22.12 2.16 4.47
CA ASN A 170 -21.11 1.90 5.50
C ASN A 170 -21.69 2.11 6.91
N ASP A 171 -22.43 3.21 7.13
CA ASP A 171 -23.05 3.48 8.42
C ASP A 171 -24.04 2.37 8.82
N ARG A 172 -24.89 1.95 7.88
CA ARG A 172 -25.84 0.83 8.10
C ARG A 172 -25.11 -0.47 8.41
N ARG A 173 -23.98 -0.72 7.76
CA ARG A 173 -23.18 -1.93 8.00
C ARG A 173 -22.55 -1.91 9.39
N ASP A 174 -22.05 -0.77 9.82
CA ASP A 174 -21.49 -0.61 11.17
C ASP A 174 -22.56 -0.86 12.24
N GLU A 175 -23.80 -0.40 12.01
CA GLU A 175 -24.95 -0.70 12.86
C GLU A 175 -25.26 -2.20 12.91
N ILE A 176 -25.33 -2.88 11.75
CA ILE A 176 -25.56 -4.33 11.69
C ILE A 176 -24.48 -5.09 12.45
N LEU A 177 -23.20 -4.74 12.25
CA LEU A 177 -22.08 -5.36 12.93
C LEU A 177 -22.10 -5.12 14.44
N HIS A 178 -22.58 -3.94 14.88
CA HIS A 178 -22.74 -3.63 16.29
C HIS A 178 -23.78 -4.55 16.94
N VAL A 179 -24.96 -4.67 16.32
CA VAL A 179 -26.03 -5.55 16.78
C VAL A 179 -25.57 -7.00 16.83
N GLU A 180 -24.92 -7.49 15.77
CA GLU A 180 -24.41 -8.87 15.69
C GLU A 180 -23.40 -9.17 16.82
N LYS A 181 -22.37 -8.33 16.96
CA LYS A 181 -21.23 -8.62 17.85
C LYS A 181 -21.45 -8.23 19.31
N THR A 182 -22.35 -7.28 19.58
CA THR A 182 -22.48 -6.67 20.91
C THR A 182 -23.81 -7.02 21.57
N GLU A 183 -24.90 -7.00 20.83
CA GLU A 183 -26.25 -7.19 21.40
C GLU A 183 -26.70 -8.65 21.36
N ILE A 184 -26.43 -9.35 20.26
CA ILE A 184 -26.89 -10.73 20.06
C ILE A 184 -25.84 -11.75 20.54
N GLY A 185 -24.57 -11.56 20.17
CA GLY A 185 -23.46 -12.45 20.53
C GLY A 185 -23.34 -13.66 19.62
#